data_AF-A0A0D6M7G9-F1
#
_entry.id   AF-A0A0D6M7G9-F1
#
_cell.length_a   1.000
_cell.length_b   1.000
_cell.length_c   1.000
_cell.angle_alpha   90.00
_cell.angle_beta   90.00
_cell.angle_gamma   90.00
#
_symmetry.space_group_name_H-M   'P 1'
#
loop_
_entity.id
_entity.type
_entity.pdbx_description
1 polymer ?
#
loop_
_entity_poly.entity_id
_entity_poly.type
_entity_poly.pdbx_seq_one_letter_code
_entity_poly.pdbx_strand_id
1 'polypeptide(L)'
;MEFPIYRCDRNSMEYRYVYGSCFVDPDNTREGVVKTDLKNVSSTVWNKDAVDQIAAEPVFVCKPGAAREDEGVLVVPVVTSRAGHQPYVVVLDAETMVEMGRFLISQERIPLGFHAQYNPRSSS
;
A
#
# COMPACT_ATOMS: atom_id res chain seq x y z
N MET A 1 10.16 -2.17 -7.40
CA MET A 1 8.91 -2.53 -6.69
C MET A 1 9.14 -3.87 -6.01
N GLU A 2 8.81 -3.97 -4.73
CA GLU A 2 8.87 -5.19 -3.92
C GLU A 2 7.53 -5.40 -3.20
N PHE A 3 7.34 -6.58 -2.59
CA PHE A 3 6.10 -6.97 -1.90
C PHE A 3 4.84 -6.79 -2.76
N PRO A 4 4.77 -7.48 -3.92
CA PRO A 4 3.65 -7.34 -4.83
C PRO A 4 2.37 -7.93 -4.21
N ILE A 5 1.31 -7.14 -4.23
CA ILE A 5 -0.05 -7.55 -3.88
C ILE A 5 -0.98 -7.23 -5.06
N TYR A 6 -1.99 -8.07 -5.22
CA TYR A 6 -3.08 -7.88 -6.17
C TYR A 6 -4.37 -8.40 -5.51
N ARG A 7 -5.50 -8.26 -6.20
CA ARG A 7 -6.79 -8.73 -5.68
C ARG A 7 -6.75 -10.26 -5.51
N CYS A 8 -6.76 -10.75 -4.26
CA CYS A 8 -6.54 -12.17 -3.96
C CYS A 8 -7.55 -13.14 -4.59
N ASP A 9 -8.77 -12.69 -4.90
CA ASP A 9 -9.74 -13.52 -5.63
C ASP A 9 -9.34 -13.78 -7.09
N ARG A 10 -8.27 -13.12 -7.58
CA ARG A 10 -7.62 -13.36 -8.88
C ARG A 10 -6.39 -14.26 -8.81
N ASN A 11 -6.15 -14.94 -7.68
CA ASN A 11 -5.05 -15.90 -7.59
C ASN A 11 -5.14 -16.93 -8.71
N SER A 12 -4.02 -17.11 -9.43
CA SER A 12 -3.91 -18.01 -10.59
C SER A 12 -4.83 -17.69 -11.78
N MET A 13 -5.37 -16.47 -11.84
CA MET A 13 -6.14 -15.95 -12.97
C MET A 13 -5.43 -14.73 -13.58
N GLU A 14 -5.90 -14.27 -14.74
CA GLU A 14 -5.46 -12.98 -15.27
C GLU A 14 -5.90 -11.85 -14.31
N TYR A 15 -4.97 -10.96 -14.02
CA TYR A 15 -5.16 -9.73 -13.24
C TYR A 15 -4.48 -8.57 -13.97
N ARG A 16 -5.00 -7.37 -13.80
CA ARG A 16 -4.52 -6.16 -14.46
C ARG A 16 -3.71 -5.28 -13.55
N TYR A 17 -4.06 -5.21 -12.26
CA TYR A 17 -3.46 -4.25 -11.34
C TYR A 17 -2.63 -4.93 -10.28
N VAL A 18 -1.41 -4.44 -10.11
CA VAL A 18 -0.49 -4.86 -9.06
C VAL A 18 -0.07 -3.64 -8.26
N TYR A 19 0.00 -3.81 -6.95
CA TYR A 19 0.51 -2.81 -6.03
C TYR A 19 1.76 -3.35 -5.35
N GLY A 20 2.68 -2.46 -4.98
CA GLY A 20 3.85 -2.86 -4.22
C GLY A 20 4.60 -1.66 -3.68
N SER A 21 5.53 -1.92 -2.79
CA SER A 21 6.31 -0.85 -2.15
C SER A 21 7.55 -0.51 -2.95
N CYS A 22 7.91 0.76 -2.94
CA CYS A 22 9.20 1.24 -3.44
C CYS A 22 10.21 1.22 -2.29
N PHE A 23 10.92 0.10 -2.14
CA PHE A 23 11.97 -0.08 -1.11
C PHE A 23 13.31 0.55 -1.49
N VAL A 24 13.63 0.53 -2.78
CA VAL A 24 14.88 1.06 -3.31
C VAL A 24 14.55 2.41 -3.92
N ASP A 25 15.03 3.45 -3.25
CA ASP A 25 14.88 4.83 -3.65
C ASP A 25 16.28 5.42 -3.91
N PRO A 26 16.91 5.10 -5.07
CA PRO A 26 18.29 5.47 -5.34
C PRO A 26 18.46 6.98 -5.54
N ASP A 27 17.38 7.66 -5.88
CA ASP A 27 17.34 9.09 -6.22
C ASP A 27 16.66 9.94 -5.13
N ASN A 28 16.32 9.34 -3.98
CA ASN A 28 15.70 10.00 -2.83
C ASN A 28 14.33 10.65 -3.16
N THR A 29 13.56 10.03 -4.06
CA THR A 29 12.30 10.48 -4.68
C THR A 29 11.07 10.39 -3.79
N ARG A 30 11.21 9.87 -2.56
CA ARG A 30 10.10 9.69 -1.60
C ARG A 30 8.99 8.77 -2.14
N GLU A 31 9.31 7.87 -3.05
CA GLU A 31 8.33 6.91 -3.54
C GLU A 31 7.92 5.96 -2.42
N GLY A 32 6.61 5.80 -2.20
CA GLY A 32 6.06 4.94 -1.16
C GLY A 32 5.52 3.65 -1.75
N VAL A 33 4.38 3.76 -2.43
CA VAL A 33 3.65 2.63 -3.01
C VAL A 33 3.36 2.90 -4.47
N VAL A 34 3.63 1.92 -5.32
CA VAL A 34 3.33 1.98 -6.75
C VAL A 34 2.12 1.09 -7.06
N LYS A 35 1.23 1.61 -7.90
CA LYS A 35 0.23 0.85 -8.64
C LYS A 35 0.73 0.70 -10.07
N THR A 36 0.66 -0.50 -10.62
CA THR A 36 1.00 -0.79 -12.01
C THR A 36 -0.20 -1.38 -12.74
N ASP A 37 -0.57 -0.77 -13.86
CA ASP A 37 -1.53 -1.30 -14.82
C ASP A 37 -0.78 -2.10 -15.88
N LEU A 38 -0.87 -3.43 -15.77
CA LEU A 38 -0.15 -4.37 -16.64
C LEU A 38 -0.65 -4.34 -18.09
N LYS A 39 -1.90 -3.92 -18.31
CA LYS A 39 -2.48 -3.88 -19.66
C LYS A 39 -2.03 -2.64 -20.42
N ASN A 40 -2.00 -1.49 -19.76
CA ASN A 40 -1.59 -0.23 -20.38
C ASN A 40 -0.10 0.08 -20.21
N VAL A 41 0.62 -0.72 -19.42
CA VAL A 41 2.05 -0.55 -19.11
C VAL A 41 2.31 0.84 -18.53
N SER A 42 1.53 1.19 -17.50
CA SER A 42 1.61 2.48 -16.82
C SER A 42 1.63 2.32 -15.31
N SER A 43 2.31 3.22 -14.61
CA SER A 43 2.40 3.21 -13.16
C SER A 43 1.97 4.54 -12.55
N THR A 44 1.33 4.47 -11.38
CA THR A 44 0.99 5.62 -10.54
C THR A 44 1.61 5.40 -9.17
N VAL A 45 2.29 6.41 -8.63
CA VAL A 45 3.02 6.31 -7.38
C VAL A 45 2.41 7.24 -6.34
N TRP A 46 2.14 6.68 -5.15
CA TRP A 46 1.92 7.45 -3.94
C TRP A 46 3.26 7.68 -3.24
N ASN A 47 3.53 8.93 -2.87
CA ASN A 47 4.78 9.33 -2.23
C ASN A 47 4.60 9.44 -0.72
N LYS A 48 5.56 8.87 0.01
CA LYS A 48 5.71 9.04 1.46
C LYS A 48 6.14 10.49 1.78
N ASP A 49 5.89 10.95 2.99
CA ASP A 49 6.15 12.36 3.35
C ASP A 49 7.65 12.69 3.38
N ALA A 50 8.48 11.70 3.74
CA ALA A 50 9.91 11.88 3.94
C ALA A 50 10.73 10.70 3.41
N VAL A 51 12.00 10.97 3.13
CA VAL A 51 12.93 9.99 2.55
C VAL A 51 13.38 8.91 3.52
N ASP A 52 13.40 9.25 4.82
CA ASP A 52 13.72 8.36 5.94
C ASP A 52 12.54 7.45 6.36
N GLN A 53 11.39 7.62 5.71
CA GLN A 53 10.25 6.74 5.88
C GLN A 53 10.36 5.54 4.93
N ILE A 54 9.82 4.40 5.35
CA ILE A 54 9.72 3.18 4.55
C ILE A 54 8.26 2.76 4.54
N ALA A 55 7.67 2.68 3.35
CA ALA A 55 6.37 2.04 3.17
C ALA A 55 6.56 0.52 3.20
N ALA A 56 5.97 -0.13 4.19
CA ALA A 56 5.93 -1.59 4.29
C ALA A 56 4.97 -2.18 3.24
N GLU A 57 4.74 -3.50 3.27
CA GLU A 57 3.82 -4.18 2.34
C GLU A 57 2.41 -3.53 2.36
N PRO A 58 1.87 -3.11 1.19
CA PRO A 58 0.50 -2.66 1.10
C PRO A 58 -0.45 -3.86 1.19
N VAL A 59 -1.56 -3.71 1.92
CA VAL A 59 -2.63 -4.71 1.98
C VAL A 59 -3.82 -4.20 1.17
N PHE A 60 -4.20 -4.95 0.12
CA PHE A 60 -5.39 -4.62 -0.67
C PHE A 60 -6.67 -5.09 0.03
N VAL A 61 -7.63 -4.19 0.18
CA VAL A 61 -8.95 -4.46 0.74
C VAL A 61 -10.00 -4.16 -0.33
N CYS A 62 -10.60 -5.22 -0.87
CA CYS A 62 -11.62 -5.12 -1.90
C CYS A 62 -12.89 -4.47 -1.34
N LYS A 63 -13.49 -3.54 -2.10
CA LYS A 63 -14.81 -3.00 -1.78
C LYS A 63 -15.87 -4.12 -1.89
N PRO A 64 -16.76 -4.29 -0.91
CA PRO A 64 -17.86 -5.24 -1.02
C PRO A 64 -18.69 -4.99 -2.29
N GLY A 65 -18.87 -6.03 -3.11
CA GLY A 65 -19.59 -5.93 -4.40
C GLY A 65 -18.83 -5.20 -5.51
N ALA A 66 -17.51 -5.03 -5.39
CA ALA A 66 -16.67 -4.39 -6.40
C ALA A 66 -16.83 -4.99 -7.80
N ALA A 67 -17.19 -4.15 -8.77
CA ALA A 67 -17.27 -4.53 -10.17
C ALA A 67 -15.90 -4.51 -10.85
N ARG A 68 -15.07 -3.51 -10.52
CA ARG A 68 -13.71 -3.37 -11.04
C ARG A 68 -12.68 -4.03 -10.13
N GLU A 69 -11.56 -4.43 -10.73
CA GLU A 69 -10.49 -5.16 -10.03
C GLU A 69 -9.81 -4.32 -8.95
N ASP A 70 -9.66 -3.01 -9.19
CA ASP A 70 -9.05 -2.03 -8.30
C ASP A 70 -10.04 -1.24 -7.44
N GLU A 71 -11.32 -1.64 -7.41
CA GLU A 71 -12.30 -1.05 -6.49
C GLU A 71 -12.04 -1.52 -5.06
N GLY A 72 -11.41 -0.66 -4.28
CA GLY A 72 -11.00 -0.96 -2.92
C GLY A 72 -10.06 0.09 -2.36
N VAL A 73 -9.38 -0.27 -1.28
CA VAL A 73 -8.36 0.56 -0.65
C VAL A 73 -7.08 -0.23 -0.42
N LEU A 74 -5.96 0.48 -0.32
CA LEU A 74 -4.70 -0.05 0.20
C LEU A 74 -4.53 0.43 1.63
N VAL A 75 -4.21 -0.49 2.53
CA VAL A 75 -3.79 -0.18 3.89
C VAL A 75 -2.29 -0.38 3.97
N VAL A 76 -1.54 0.68 4.24
CA VAL A 76 -0.08 0.69 4.11
C VAL A 76 0.54 1.19 5.42
N PRO A 77 1.24 0.33 6.17
CA PRO A 77 2.08 0.76 7.27
C PRO A 77 3.30 1.53 6.74
N VAL A 78 3.58 2.69 7.33
CA VAL A 78 4.78 3.47 7.06
C VAL A 78 5.57 3.60 8.35
N VAL A 79 6.82 3.13 8.30
CA VAL A 79 7.76 3.16 9.42
C VAL A 79 8.82 4.21 9.19
N THR A 80 9.44 4.70 10.26
CA THR A 80 10.53 5.67 10.20
C THR A 80 11.60 5.33 11.23
N SER A 81 12.85 5.57 10.87
CA SER A 81 14.00 5.45 11.78
C SER A 81 14.37 6.77 12.44
N ARG A 82 13.76 7.88 12.01
CA ARG A 82 14.09 9.23 12.50
C ARG A 82 13.36 9.55 13.80
N ALA A 83 14.13 9.96 14.80
CA ALA A 83 13.58 10.42 16.07
C ALA A 83 12.64 11.63 15.87
N GLY A 84 11.48 11.60 16.55
CA GLY A 84 10.46 12.64 16.47
C GLY A 84 9.50 12.52 15.29
N HIS A 85 9.72 11.60 14.34
CA HIS A 85 8.72 11.23 13.34
C HIS A 85 7.92 10.03 13.84
N GLN A 86 6.59 10.11 13.81
CA GLN A 86 5.74 8.99 14.20
C GLN A 86 5.48 8.08 12.99
N PRO A 87 5.54 6.75 13.17
CA PRO A 87 5.02 5.83 12.17
C PRO A 87 3.51 6.02 12.03
N TYR A 88 2.97 5.62 10.89
CA TYR A 88 1.54 5.73 10.62
C TYR A 88 1.06 4.60 9.73
N VAL A 89 -0.25 4.43 9.65
CA VAL A 89 -0.90 3.57 8.66
C VAL A 89 -1.73 4.47 7.76
N VAL A 90 -1.40 4.53 6.48
CA VAL A 90 -2.14 5.31 5.49
C VAL A 90 -3.14 4.41 4.76
N VAL A 91 -4.30 4.98 4.46
CA VAL A 91 -5.33 4.38 3.62
C VAL A 91 -5.35 5.12 2.29
N LEU A 92 -5.06 4.40 1.21
CA LEU A 92 -5.07 4.93 -0.15
C LEU A 92 -6.27 4.38 -0.90
N ASP A 93 -6.91 5.21 -1.70
CA ASP A 93 -7.86 4.76 -2.71
C ASP A 93 -7.08 3.95 -3.76
N ALA A 94 -7.43 2.67 -3.96
CA ALA A 94 -6.64 1.77 -4.80
C ALA A 94 -6.80 2.07 -6.31
N GLU A 95 -7.86 2.78 -6.70
CA GLU A 95 -8.05 3.21 -8.08
C GLU A 95 -7.11 4.38 -8.41
N THR A 96 -7.15 5.40 -7.57
CA THR A 96 -6.55 6.72 -7.85
C THR A 96 -5.19 6.94 -7.19
N MET A 97 -4.81 6.08 -6.23
CA MET A 97 -3.63 6.24 -5.37
C MET A 97 -3.67 7.53 -4.51
N VAL A 98 -4.85 8.13 -4.34
CA VAL A 98 -5.05 9.30 -3.48
C VAL A 98 -5.23 8.85 -2.03
N GLU A 99 -4.59 9.56 -1.12
CA GLU A 99 -4.77 9.33 0.31
C GLU A 99 -6.18 9.69 0.77
N MET A 100 -6.87 8.73 1.39
CA MET A 100 -8.19 8.91 1.99
C MET A 100 -8.12 9.30 3.46
N GLY A 101 -7.00 8.97 4.11
CA GLY A 101 -6.72 9.30 5.50
C GLY A 101 -5.60 8.43 6.07
N ARG A 102 -5.18 8.73 7.30
CA ARG A 102 -4.14 7.97 7.99
C ARG A 102 -4.37 7.93 9.50
N PHE A 103 -3.84 6.89 10.12
CA PHE A 103 -3.78 6.73 11.57
C PHE A 103 -2.34 6.89 12.04
N LEU A 104 -2.09 7.89 12.90
CA LEU A 104 -0.79 8.08 13.53
C LEU A 104 -0.62 7.11 14.69
N ILE A 105 0.51 6.42 14.74
CA ILE A 105 0.81 5.45 15.80
C ILE A 105 1.45 6.19 16.97
N SER A 106 0.91 6.00 18.17
CA SER A 106 1.39 6.69 19.38
C SER A 106 2.80 6.31 19.78
N GLN A 107 3.24 5.08 19.47
CA GLN A 107 4.60 4.61 19.72
C GLN A 107 5.57 5.27 18.73
N GLU A 108 6.72 5.73 19.25
CA GLU A 108 7.76 6.37 18.43
C GLU A 108 8.32 5.44 17.35
N ARG A 109 8.30 4.12 17.59
CA ARG A 109 8.79 3.12 16.65
C ARG A 109 7.93 1.87 16.67
N ILE A 110 7.70 1.33 15.48
CA ILE A 110 7.23 -0.03 15.25
C ILE A 110 8.25 -0.75 14.37
N PRO A 111 8.48 -2.06 14.55
CA PRO A 111 9.37 -2.81 13.69
C PRO A 111 8.81 -2.88 12.26
N LEU A 112 9.69 -2.87 11.27
CA LEU A 112 9.33 -3.19 9.90
C LEU A 112 8.90 -4.67 9.83
N GLY A 113 7.65 -4.91 9.44
CA GLY A 113 7.12 -6.25 9.20
C GLY A 113 7.42 -6.73 7.77
N PHE A 114 7.05 -7.99 7.50
CA PHE A 114 7.10 -8.58 6.15
C PHE A 114 5.71 -8.66 5.55
N HIS A 115 5.00 -9.77 5.82
CA HIS A 115 3.72 -10.04 5.20
C HIS A 115 2.53 -9.78 6.13
N ALA A 116 1.42 -9.34 5.55
CA ALA A 116 0.17 -9.08 6.22
C ALA A 116 -1.03 -9.51 5.36
N GLN A 117 -2.17 -9.75 6.01
CA GLN A 117 -3.41 -10.11 5.33
C GLN A 117 -4.61 -9.43 6.01
N TYR A 118 -5.54 -8.95 5.19
CA TYR A 118 -6.84 -8.48 5.65
C TYR A 118 -7.82 -9.66 5.73
N ASN A 119 -8.50 -9.76 6.87
CA ASN A 119 -9.59 -10.71 7.07
C ASN A 119 -10.90 -9.92 7.27
N PRO A 120 -11.88 -10.04 6.36
CA PRO A 120 -13.16 -9.39 6.54
C PRO A 120 -13.88 -9.96 7.77
N ARG A 121 -14.62 -9.10 8.48
CA ARG A 121 -15.46 -9.56 9.59
C ARG A 121 -16.55 -10.46 9.04
N SER A 122 -16.78 -11.61 9.69
CA SER A 122 -17.92 -12.47 9.39
C SER A 122 -19.21 -11.64 9.56
N SER A 123 -20.01 -11.53 8.50
CA SER A 123 -21.38 -11.02 8.61
C SER A 123 -22.14 -11.95 9.56
N SER A 124 -22.60 -11.38 10.68
CA SER A 124 -23.44 -12.05 11.67
C SER A 124 -24.84 -12.32 11.11
#